data_AF-A0A8J2KZX4-F1
#
_entry.id   AF-A0A8J2KZX4-F1
#
_cell.length_a   1.000
_cell.length_b   1.000
_cell.length_c   1.000
_cell.angle_alpha   90.00
_cell.angle_beta   90.00
_cell.angle_gamma   90.00
#
_symmetry.space_group_name_H-M   'P 1'
#
loop_
_entity.id
_entity.type
_entity.pdbx_description
1 polymer ?
#
loop_
_entity_poly.entity_id
_entity_poly.type
_entity_poly.pdbx_seq_one_letter_code
_entity_poly.pdbx_strand_id
1 'polypeptide(L)' 'GDVDAGSRSIFYETYAIVNHIGNSMESGHYTAYGLSSGTWFHYDDARVRKLKLGEMELENSYIFFLRRIFAEN' A
#
# COMPACT_ATOMS: atom_id res chain seq x y z
N GLY A 1 22.79 19.16 25.61
CA GLY A 1 22.31 17.97 26.33
C GLY A 1 20.82 17.99 26.25
N ASP A 2 20.26 17.07 25.47
CA ASP A 2 18.88 16.63 25.55
C ASP A 2 18.94 15.12 25.38
N VAL A 3 19.05 14.44 26.51
CA VAL A 3 18.88 13.00 26.63
C VAL A 3 17.51 12.82 27.28
N ASP A 4 16.46 12.71 26.47
CA ASP A 4 15.11 12.51 27.01
C ASP A 4 14.49 11.19 26.51
N ALA A 5 14.17 10.37 27.51
CA ALA A 5 13.28 9.21 27.59
C ALA A 5 12.80 8.53 26.29
N GLY A 6 13.48 7.43 25.91
CA GLY A 6 12.89 6.26 25.23
C GLY A 6 12.17 6.54 23.91
N SER A 7 12.90 6.59 22.79
CA SER A 7 12.32 6.61 21.46
C SER A 7 11.45 5.36 21.22
N ARG A 8 10.15 5.46 21.46
CA ARG A 8 9.21 4.44 21.00
C ARG A 8 9.29 4.43 19.47
N SER A 9 9.85 3.35 18.92
CA SER A 9 9.90 3.14 17.48
C SER A 9 8.48 3.25 16.90
N ILE A 10 8.31 4.14 15.92
CA ILE A 10 7.05 4.31 15.21
C ILE A 10 7.15 3.47 13.94
N PHE A 11 6.26 2.49 13.82
CA PHE A 11 6.21 1.60 12.66
C PHE A 11 4.96 1.90 11.82
N TYR A 12 5.07 1.67 10.53
CA TYR A 12 3.98 1.78 9.57
C TYR A 12 3.94 0.54 8.69
N GLU A 13 2.75 0.19 8.23
CA GLU A 13 2.55 -0.80 7.18
C GLU A 13 1.72 -0.21 6.04
N THR A 14 2.01 -0.67 4.82
CA THR A 14 1.21 -0.35 3.64
C THR A 14 -0.06 -1.19 3.64
N TYR A 15 -1.22 -0.56 3.44
CA TYR A 15 -2.50 -1.28 3.35
C TYR A 15 -3.27 -0.99 2.06
N ALA A 16 -2.85 0.02 1.27
CA ALA A 16 -3.31 0.21 -0.09
C ALA A 16 -2.24 0.88 -0.96
N ILE A 17 -2.28 0.60 -2.25
CA ILE A 17 -1.39 1.15 -3.27
C ILE A 17 -2.26 1.54 -4.46
N VAL A 18 -2.11 2.75 -4.97
CA VAL A 18 -2.67 3.15 -6.26
C VAL A 18 -1.57 3.04 -7.30
N ASN A 19 -1.88 2.34 -8.39
CA ASN A 19 -0.99 2.16 -9.52
C ASN A 19 -1.41 3.11 -10.64
N HIS A 20 -0.44 3.61 -11.39
CA HIS A 20 -0.68 4.35 -12.62
C HIS A 20 -0.02 3.59 -13.78
N ILE A 21 -0.85 3.06 -14.68
CA ILE A 21 -0.41 2.27 -15.83
C ILE A 21 -0.47 3.17 -17.06
N GLY A 22 0.69 3.66 -17.50
CA GLY A 22 0.79 4.52 -18.67
C GLY A 22 2.12 5.25 -18.74
N ASN A 23 2.45 5.74 -19.94
CA ASN A 23 3.75 6.36 -20.20
C ASN A 23 3.72 7.90 -20.07
N SER A 24 2.62 8.49 -19.62
CA SER A 24 2.42 9.95 -19.58
C SER A 24 1.73 10.39 -18.30
N MET A 25 1.99 11.60 -17.82
CA MET A 25 1.28 12.15 -16.66
C MET A 25 -0.17 12.54 -16.97
N GLU A 26 -0.50 12.81 -18.24
CA GLU A 26 -1.82 13.30 -18.67
C GLU A 26 -2.81 12.18 -19.00
N SER A 27 -2.31 10.95 -19.19
CA SER A 27 -3.14 9.79 -19.54
C SER A 27 -2.56 8.51 -18.99
N GLY A 28 -3.45 7.59 -18.62
CA GLY A 28 -3.11 6.27 -18.14
C GLY A 28 -4.32 5.63 -17.47
N HIS A 29 -4.13 4.41 -17.00
CA HIS A 29 -5.15 3.67 -16.27
C HIS A 29 -4.77 3.55 -14.80
N TYR A 30 -5.71 3.85 -13.91
CA TYR A 30 -5.49 3.76 -12.48
C TYR A 30 -6.16 2.51 -11.93
N THR A 31 -5.38 1.66 -11.28
CA THR A 31 -5.88 0.53 -10.50
C THR A 31 -5.42 0.66 -9.06
N ALA A 32 -5.94 -0.19 -8.17
CA ALA A 32 -5.48 -0.22 -6.79
C ALA A 32 -5.22 -1.64 -6.30
N TYR A 33 -4.21 -1.77 -5.45
CA TYR A 33 -4.11 -2.88 -4.52
C TYR A 33 -4.65 -2.45 -3.17
N GLY A 34 -5.45 -3.29 -2.51
CA GLY A 34 -5.98 -3.02 -1.18
C GLY A 34 -5.99 -4.25 -0.29
N LEU A 35 -5.61 -4.06 0.97
CA LEU A 35 -5.66 -5.07 2.02
C LEU A 35 -7.03 -5.04 2.70
N SER A 36 -7.78 -6.14 2.59
CA SER A 36 -9.09 -6.32 3.22
C SER A 36 -9.12 -7.65 3.98
N SER A 37 -9.37 -7.59 5.28
CA SER A 37 -9.41 -8.75 6.19
C SER A 37 -8.22 -9.71 6.00
N GLY A 38 -6.99 -9.16 5.96
CA GLY A 38 -5.76 -9.94 5.83
C GLY A 38 -5.49 -10.49 4.41
N THR A 39 -6.33 -10.15 3.44
CA THR A 39 -6.17 -10.59 2.04
C THR A 39 -6.00 -9.38 1.13
N TRP A 40 -5.02 -9.44 0.24
CA TRP A 40 -4.83 -8.45 -0.81
C TRP A 40 -5.76 -8.68 -2.00
N PHE A 41 -6.27 -7.60 -2.55
CA PHE A 41 -7.10 -7.58 -3.75
C PHE A 41 -6.55 -6.57 -4.76
N HIS A 42 -6.78 -6.84 -6.04
CA HIS A 42 -6.59 -5.89 -7.13
C HIS A 42 -7.97 -5.39 -7.57
N TYR A 43 -8.11 -4.07 -7.59
CA TYR A 43 -9.29 -3.32 -7.97
C TYR A 43 -8.99 -2.60 -9.29
N ASP A 44 -9.66 -3.04 -10.35
CA ASP A 44 -9.53 -2.55 -11.71
C ASP A 44 -10.93 -2.18 -12.22
N ASP A 45 -11.32 -0.93 -11.99
CA ASP A 45 -12.68 -0.43 -12.18
C ASP A 45 -13.73 -1.33 -11.50
N ALA A 46 -14.62 -1.95 -12.29
CA ALA A 46 -15.65 -2.86 -11.81
C ALA A 46 -15.12 -4.28 -11.50
N ARG A 47 -13.87 -4.59 -11.83
CA ARG A 47 -13.27 -5.91 -11.66
C ARG A 47 -12.47 -5.96 -10.36
N VAL A 48 -12.90 -6.82 -9.45
CA VAL A 48 -12.21 -7.06 -8.18
C VAL A 48 -11.73 -8.50 -8.16
N ARG A 49 -10.43 -8.71 -7.93
CA ARG A 49 -9.84 -10.05 -7.82
C ARG A 49 -8.95 -10.18 -6.58
N LYS A 50 -9.00 -11.33 -5.93
CA LYS A 50 -8.05 -11.69 -4.87
C LYS A 50 -6.65 -11.89 -5.47
N LEU A 51 -5.62 -11.43 -4.76
CA LEU A 51 -4.23 -11.68 -5.09
C LEU A 51 -3.70 -12.91 -4.36
N LYS A 52 -2.89 -13.71 -5.05
CA LYS A 52 -2.05 -14.74 -4.43
C LYS A 52 -0.72 -14.13 -3.98
N LEU A 53 -0.01 -14.87 -3.14
CA LEU A 53 1.32 -14.49 -2.70
C LEU A 53 2.25 -14.29 -3.91
N GLY A 54 2.91 -13.14 -3.98
CA GLY A 54 3.84 -12.78 -5.06
C GLY A 54 3.19 -12.26 -6.36
N GLU A 55 1.85 -12.21 -6.46
CA GLU A 55 1.17 -11.67 -7.65
C GLU A 55 1.10 -10.14 -7.70
N MET A 56 1.50 -9.45 -6.63
CA MET A 56 1.50 -7.99 -6.59
C MET A 56 2.70 -7.45 -7.36
N GLU A 57 2.42 -6.77 -8.47
CA GLU A 57 3.43 -6.08 -9.26
C GLU A 57 3.54 -4.63 -8.80
N LEU A 58 4.75 -4.18 -8.43
CA LEU A 58 4.98 -2.87 -7.85
C LEU A 58 5.58 -1.84 -8.83
N GLU A 59 5.91 -2.24 -10.06
CA GLU A 59 6.58 -1.38 -11.04
C GLU A 59 5.76 -0.12 -11.36
N ASN A 60 4.44 -0.26 -11.42
CA ASN A 60 3.50 0.84 -11.68
C ASN A 60 2.98 1.54 -10.40
N SER A 61 3.59 1.29 -9.24
CA SER A 61 3.13 1.89 -7.97
C SER A 61 3.34 3.40 -7.96
N TYR A 62 2.28 4.15 -7.63
CA TYR A 62 2.32 5.61 -7.65
C TYR A 62 2.05 6.22 -6.27
N ILE A 63 0.98 5.81 -5.58
CA ILE A 63 0.60 6.35 -4.26
C ILE A 63 0.49 5.23 -3.24
N PHE A 64 1.14 5.38 -2.10
CA PHE A 64 1.09 4.44 -0.98
C PHE A 64 0.26 4.99 0.17
N PHE A 65 -0.70 4.20 0.65
CA PHE A 65 -1.43 4.47 1.87
C PHE A 65 -0.83 3.64 3.00
N LEU A 66 -0.29 4.35 3.99
CA LEU A 66 0.35 3.76 5.16
C LEU A 66 -0.53 3.94 6.39
N ARG A 67 -0.57 2.93 7.26
CA ARG A 67 -1.17 3.03 8.59
C ARG A 67 -0.14 2.75 9.65
N ARG A 68 -0.21 3.50 10.76
CA ARG A 68 0.66 3.26 11.91
C ARG A 68 0.30 1.92 12.53
N ILE A 69 1.31 1.12 12.82
CA ILE A 69 1.15 -0.11 13.60
C ILE A 69 1.72 0.09 14.99
N PHE A 70 1.05 -0.51 15.96
CA PHE A 70 1.49 -0.55 17.35
C PHE A 70 1.93 -1.98 17.61
N ALA A 71 3.10 -2.17 18.22
CA ALA A 71 3.48 -3.48 18.70
C ALA A 71 2.37 -3.98 19.65
N GLU A 72 1.89 -5.20 19.42
CA GLU A 72 1.11 -5.89 20.45
C GLU A 72 2.06 -6.14 21.64
N ASN A 73 1.62 -5.75 22.84
CA ASN A 73 2.38 -6.00 24.08
C ASN A 73 2.53 -7.50 24.36
#